data_AF-A0A9W8FNX7-F1
#
_entry.id   AF-A0A9W8FNX7-F1
#
_cell.length_a   1.000
_cell.length_b   1.000
_cell.length_c   1.000
_cell.angle_alpha   90.00
_cell.angle_beta   90.00
_cell.angle_gamma   90.00
#
_symmetry.space_group_name_H-M   'P 1'
#
loop_
_entity.id
_entity.type
_entity.pdbx_description
1 polymer ?
#
loop_
_entity_poly.entity_id
_entity_poly.type
_entity_poly.pdbx_seq_one_letter_code
_entity_poly.pdbx_strand_id
1 'polypeptide(L)'
;MVFSISAVQVYEKRRRRRESHNAVERRRRDNINDRIQDLFTLLPDTMIDANAKPNKGMILKKSVEYIRQLQHMLQSQSNRLHELESGIPSSMAAAAAAAAAAQPHQQQTSGGLAAMLAGAAGVNSSRPQQHHHQQQQQGGDATMTGNGL
;
A
#
# COMPACT_ATOMS: atom_id res chain seq x y z
N MET A 1 33.01 22.79 -57.85
CA MET A 1 34.09 23.07 -56.88
C MET A 1 34.19 21.91 -55.91
N VAL A 2 35.18 21.04 -56.07
CA VAL A 2 35.43 19.94 -55.13
C VAL A 2 36.17 20.49 -53.92
N PHE A 3 35.53 20.48 -52.74
CA PHE A 3 36.16 20.88 -51.49
C PHE A 3 37.20 19.82 -51.09
N SER A 4 38.46 20.07 -51.41
CA SER A 4 39.57 19.27 -50.91
C SER A 4 39.72 19.51 -49.41
N ILE A 5 39.28 18.53 -48.61
CA ILE A 5 39.45 18.55 -47.15
C ILE A 5 40.95 18.47 -46.87
N SER A 6 41.51 19.49 -46.20
CA SER A 6 42.94 19.52 -45.91
C SER A 6 43.33 18.39 -44.93
N ALA A 7 44.55 17.86 -45.04
CA ALA A 7 45.03 16.80 -44.14
C ALA A 7 44.90 17.18 -42.65
N VAL A 8 45.04 18.48 -42.34
CA VAL A 8 44.81 19.07 -41.02
C VAL A 8 43.35 18.92 -40.59
N GLN A 9 42.39 19.21 -41.47
CA GLN A 9 40.95 19.03 -41.19
C GLN A 9 40.58 17.55 -40.98
N VAL A 10 41.21 16.63 -41.71
CA VAL A 10 41.01 15.17 -41.51
C VAL A 10 41.55 14.73 -40.15
N TYR A 11 42.75 15.18 -39.77
CA TYR A 11 43.35 14.91 -38.47
C TYR A 11 42.50 15.46 -37.32
N GLU A 12 42.06 16.73 -37.43
CA GLU A 12 41.18 17.38 -36.46
C GLU A 12 39.85 16.65 -36.31
N LYS A 13 39.23 16.25 -37.42
CA LYS A 13 37.99 15.46 -37.40
C LYS A 13 38.18 14.11 -36.71
N ARG A 14 39.32 13.44 -36.93
CA ARG A 14 39.66 12.18 -36.26
C ARG A 14 39.95 12.38 -34.76
N ARG A 15 40.60 13.49 -34.39
CA ARG A 15 40.82 13.87 -32.98
C ARG A 15 39.50 14.11 -32.26
N ARG A 16 38.62 14.95 -32.82
CA ARG A 16 37.29 15.24 -32.24
C ARG A 16 36.44 14.00 -32.04
N ARG A 17 36.48 13.04 -32.98
CA ARG A 17 35.78 11.76 -32.83
C ARG A 17 36.29 10.96 -31.63
N ARG A 18 37.61 10.89 -31.43
CA ARG A 18 38.20 10.21 -30.26
C ARG A 18 37.85 10.92 -28.96
N GLU A 19 37.91 12.24 -28.92
CA GLU A 19 37.53 13.03 -27.75
C GLU A 19 36.07 12.85 -27.40
N SER A 20 35.16 12.94 -28.39
CA SER A 20 33.74 12.67 -28.20
C SER A 20 33.50 11.27 -27.67
N HIS A 21 34.15 10.26 -28.26
CA HIS A 21 34.05 8.88 -27.80
C HIS A 21 34.53 8.73 -26.34
N ASN A 22 35.68 9.32 -26.00
CA ASN A 22 36.24 9.28 -24.65
C ASN A 22 35.35 9.99 -23.63
N ALA A 23 34.72 11.09 -24.02
CA ALA A 23 33.78 11.82 -23.16
C ALA A 23 32.52 10.99 -22.87
N VAL A 24 31.95 10.35 -23.89
CA VAL A 24 30.79 9.45 -23.74
C VAL A 24 31.15 8.27 -22.82
N GLU A 25 32.31 7.66 -23.05
CA GLU A 25 32.78 6.55 -22.24
C GLU A 25 32.99 6.95 -20.78
N ARG A 26 33.60 8.13 -20.54
CA ARG A 26 33.78 8.66 -19.20
C ARG A 26 32.42 8.85 -18.51
N ARG A 27 31.46 9.48 -19.17
CA ARG A 27 30.10 9.65 -18.65
C ARG A 27 29.42 8.31 -18.32
N ARG A 28 29.61 7.27 -19.15
CA ARG A 28 29.08 5.93 -18.85
C ARG A 28 29.69 5.37 -17.56
N ARG A 29 31.02 5.48 -17.41
CA ARG A 29 31.72 4.99 -16.21
C ARG A 29 31.29 5.76 -14.96
N ASP A 30 31.16 7.07 -15.06
CA ASP A 30 30.73 7.92 -13.95
C ASP A 30 29.31 7.54 -13.53
N ASN A 31 28.39 7.39 -14.48
CA ASN A 31 27.03 6.94 -14.17
C ASN A 31 26.99 5.56 -13.49
N ILE A 32 27.80 4.60 -13.93
CA ILE A 32 27.91 3.29 -13.26
C ILE A 32 28.43 3.44 -11.83
N ASN A 33 29.45 4.29 -11.62
CA ASN A 33 30.01 4.52 -10.30
C ASN A 33 29.00 5.18 -9.37
N ASP A 34 28.23 6.14 -9.87
CA ASP A 34 27.17 6.81 -9.10
C ASP A 34 26.10 5.80 -8.66
N ARG A 35 25.64 4.91 -9.57
CA ARG A 35 24.67 3.86 -9.19
C ARG A 35 25.22 2.90 -8.14
N ILE A 36 26.51 2.55 -8.21
CA ILE A 36 27.15 1.72 -7.18
C ILE A 36 27.20 2.48 -5.86
N GLN A 37 27.46 3.79 -5.88
CA GLN A 37 27.47 4.61 -4.68
C GLN A 37 26.07 4.77 -4.08
N ASP A 38 25.04 4.97 -4.90
CA ASP A 38 23.63 5.02 -4.47
C ASP A 38 23.27 3.71 -3.74
N LEU A 39 23.61 2.56 -4.32
CA LEU A 39 23.40 1.25 -3.70
C LEU A 39 24.07 1.15 -2.33
N PHE A 40 25.29 1.67 -2.18
CA PHE A 40 25.98 1.69 -0.89
C PHE A 40 25.23 2.49 0.17
N THR A 41 24.61 3.62 -0.20
CA THR A 41 23.82 4.44 0.76
C THR A 41 22.52 3.80 1.21
N LEU A 42 21.97 2.87 0.42
CA LEU A 42 20.74 2.14 0.75
C LEU A 42 21.01 0.90 1.61
N LEU A 43 22.27 0.49 1.74
CA LEU A 43 22.62 -0.66 2.55
C LEU A 43 22.58 -0.29 4.03
N PRO A 44 22.04 -1.18 4.89
CA PRO A 44 22.06 -0.96 6.33
C PRO A 44 23.49 -1.04 6.88
N ASP A 45 23.82 -0.19 7.85
CA ASP A 45 25.15 -0.12 8.48
C ASP A 45 25.61 -1.47 9.05
N THR A 46 24.68 -2.33 9.47
CA THR A 46 24.99 -3.68 9.97
C THR A 46 25.61 -4.60 8.92
N MET A 47 25.47 -4.28 7.63
CA MET A 47 26.04 -5.03 6.51
C MET A 47 27.34 -4.43 5.98
N ILE A 48 27.71 -3.24 6.45
CA ILE A 48 28.89 -2.50 6.03
C ILE A 48 29.90 -2.50 7.18
N ASP A 49 31.05 -3.13 6.95
CA ASP A 49 32.14 -3.05 7.92
C ASP A 49 32.69 -1.62 7.96
N ALA A 50 32.42 -0.88 9.05
CA ALA A 50 32.78 0.53 9.20
C ALA A 50 34.29 0.83 9.03
N ASN A 51 35.14 -0.18 9.25
CA ASN A 51 36.60 -0.08 9.13
C ASN A 51 37.14 -0.56 7.77
N ALA A 52 36.29 -1.14 6.91
CA ALA A 52 36.70 -1.64 5.60
C ALA A 52 36.39 -0.62 4.50
N LYS A 53 37.37 -0.37 3.63
CA LYS A 53 37.15 0.47 2.45
C LYS A 53 36.09 -0.19 1.54
N PRO A 54 35.00 0.50 1.21
CA PRO A 54 33.91 -0.10 0.45
C PRO A 54 34.38 -0.51 -0.95
N ASN A 55 34.32 -1.81 -1.21
CA ASN A 55 34.66 -2.44 -2.48
C ASN A 55 33.43 -2.51 -3.38
N LYS A 56 33.51 -2.09 -4.65
CA LYS A 56 32.42 -2.17 -5.63
C LYS A 56 31.77 -3.56 -5.70
N GLY A 57 32.57 -4.63 -5.72
CA GLY A 57 32.07 -6.01 -5.72
C GLY A 57 31.35 -6.39 -4.42
N MET A 58 31.82 -5.89 -3.27
CA MET A 58 31.12 -6.09 -2.00
C MET A 58 29.80 -5.33 -1.96
N ILE A 59 29.78 -4.06 -2.38
CA ILE A 59 28.56 -3.25 -2.46
C ILE A 59 27.51 -3.97 -3.29
N LEU A 60 27.88 -4.44 -4.49
CA LEU A 60 26.97 -5.17 -5.37
C LEU A 60 26.47 -6.47 -4.71
N LYS A 61 27.36 -7.26 -4.10
CA LYS A 61 26.99 -8.51 -3.43
C LYS A 61 26.02 -8.26 -2.27
N LYS A 62 26.33 -7.28 -1.41
CA LYS A 62 25.48 -6.91 -0.27
C LYS A 62 24.15 -6.32 -0.70
N SER A 63 24.13 -5.56 -1.78
CA SER A 63 22.88 -5.02 -2.35
C SER A 63 21.93 -6.14 -2.77
N VAL A 64 22.45 -7.16 -3.44
CA VAL A 64 21.64 -8.33 -3.84
C VAL A 64 21.15 -9.12 -2.62
N GLU A 65 22.02 -9.33 -1.62
CA GLU A 65 21.66 -10.00 -0.36
C GLU A 65 20.54 -9.25 0.37
N TYR A 66 20.65 -7.93 0.47
CA TYR A 66 19.67 -7.09 1.12
C TYR A 66 18.32 -7.09 0.41
N ILE A 67 18.29 -7.02 -0.93
CA ILE A 67 17.05 -7.13 -1.71
C ILE A 67 16.33 -8.45 -1.41
N ARG A 68 17.07 -9.58 -1.37
CA ARG A 68 16.47 -10.89 -1.05
C ARG A 68 15.92 -10.93 0.37
N GLN A 69 16.63 -10.34 1.33
CA GLN A 69 16.15 -10.24 2.70
C GLN A 69 14.88 -9.40 2.80
N LEU A 70 14.82 -8.26 2.10
CA LEU A 70 13.61 -7.42 2.04
C LEU A 70 12.42 -8.18 1.44
N GLN A 71 12.63 -8.91 0.35
CA GLN A 71 11.59 -9.75 -0.26
C GLN A 71 11.07 -10.82 0.72
N HIS A 72 11.98 -11.50 1.44
CA HIS A 72 11.59 -12.48 2.45
C HIS A 72 10.81 -11.85 3.62
N MET A 73 11.23 -10.66 4.08
CA MET A 73 10.56 -9.93 5.15
C MET A 73 9.16 -9.47 4.72
N LEU A 74 9.01 -8.94 3.50
CA LEU A 74 7.71 -8.57 2.94
C LEU A 74 6.78 -9.77 2.82
N GLN A 75 7.28 -10.92 2.36
CA GLN A 75 6.49 -12.15 2.25
C GLN A 75 6.04 -12.65 3.63
N SER A 76 6.94 -12.65 4.63
CA SER A 76 6.59 -13.02 6.00
C SER A 76 5.54 -12.08 6.61
N GLN A 77 5.68 -10.76 6.39
CA GLN A 77 4.69 -9.78 6.86
C GLN A 77 3.34 -9.97 6.16
N SER A 78 3.32 -10.25 4.85
CA SER A 78 2.09 -10.55 4.12
C SER A 78 1.38 -11.79 4.66
N ASN A 79 2.13 -12.86 4.95
CA ASN A 79 1.56 -14.07 5.55
C ASN A 79 0.97 -13.78 6.93
N ARG A 80 1.71 -13.02 7.75
CA ARG A 80 1.24 -12.62 9.09
C ARG A 80 -0.01 -11.73 9.02
N LEU A 81 -0.07 -10.80 8.08
CA LEU A 81 -1.27 -9.99 7.85
C LEU A 81 -2.45 -10.88 7.44
N HIS A 82 -2.25 -11.82 6.53
CA HIS A 82 -3.29 -12.76 6.12
C HIS A 82 -3.77 -13.66 7.29
N GLU A 83 -2.85 -14.16 8.12
CA GLU A 83 -3.20 -14.93 9.33
C GLU A 83 -4.04 -14.10 10.30
N LEU A 84 -3.65 -12.84 10.56
CA LEU A 84 -4.42 -11.95 11.41
C LEU A 84 -5.79 -11.62 10.80
N GLU A 85 -5.84 -11.28 9.51
CA GLU A 85 -7.08 -10.98 8.79
C GLU A 85 -8.04 -12.17 8.74
N SER A 86 -7.53 -13.40 8.64
CA SER A 86 -8.36 -14.61 8.71
C SER A 86 -8.86 -14.91 10.14
N GLY A 87 -8.16 -14.45 11.17
CA GLY A 87 -8.59 -14.53 12.57
C GLY A 87 -9.62 -13.47 13.00
N ILE A 88 -9.66 -12.31 12.32
CA ILE A 88 -10.62 -11.23 12.58
C ILE A 88 -12.08 -11.67 12.38
N PRO A 89 -12.51 -12.33 11.28
CA PRO A 89 -13.91 -12.75 11.11
C PRO A 89 -14.34 -13.79 12.15
N SER A 90 -13.44 -14.68 12.59
CA SER A 90 -13.75 -15.68 13.62
C SER A 90 -13.90 -15.05 15.01
N SER A 91 -13.04 -14.09 15.37
CA SER A 91 -13.15 -13.38 16.65
C SER A 91 -14.32 -12.39 16.69
N MET A 92 -14.61 -11.70 15.58
CA MET A 92 -15.81 -10.85 15.46
C MET A 92 -17.10 -11.67 15.48
N ALA A 93 -17.14 -12.82 14.80
CA ALA A 93 -18.30 -13.71 14.85
C ALA A 93 -18.53 -14.28 16.25
N ALA A 94 -17.46 -14.69 16.96
CA ALA A 94 -17.55 -15.14 18.35
C ALA A 94 -18.01 -14.02 19.30
N ALA A 95 -17.50 -12.79 19.13
CA ALA A 95 -17.94 -11.64 19.91
C ALA A 95 -19.41 -11.26 19.64
N ALA A 96 -19.85 -11.32 18.38
CA ALA A 96 -21.24 -11.08 18.00
C ALA A 96 -22.19 -12.17 18.56
N ALA A 97 -21.77 -13.44 18.53
CA ALA A 97 -22.53 -14.55 19.10
C ALA A 97 -22.64 -14.43 20.63
N ALA A 98 -21.55 -14.06 21.33
CA ALA A 98 -21.58 -13.81 22.77
C ALA A 98 -22.48 -12.63 23.15
N ALA A 99 -22.48 -11.55 22.35
CA ALA A 99 -23.38 -10.42 22.54
C ALA A 99 -24.85 -10.78 22.31
N ALA A 100 -25.15 -11.66 21.34
CA ALA A 100 -26.51 -12.15 21.09
C ALA A 100 -27.02 -13.06 22.23
N ALA A 101 -26.14 -13.85 22.85
CA ALA A 101 -26.50 -14.72 23.98
C ALA A 101 -26.71 -13.97 25.30
N ALA A 102 -26.20 -12.74 25.43
CA ALA A 102 -26.34 -11.90 26.62
C ALA A 102 -27.66 -11.09 26.67
N GLN A 103 -28.64 -11.39 25.81
CA GLN A 103 -29.97 -10.77 25.89
C GLN A 103 -30.65 -11.16 27.22
N PRO A 104 -31.11 -10.19 28.03
CA PRO A 104 -31.66 -10.48 29.34
C PRO A 104 -33.00 -11.18 29.17
N HIS A 105 -33.02 -12.45 29.59
CA HIS A 105 -34.20 -13.27 29.73
C HIS A 105 -35.15 -12.58 30.74
N GLN A 106 -36.26 -12.00 30.26
CA GLN A 106 -37.32 -11.52 31.16
C GLN A 106 -37.95 -12.73 31.86
N GLN A 107 -37.67 -12.85 33.14
CA GLN A 107 -38.20 -13.91 33.99
C GLN A 107 -39.67 -13.61 34.30
N GLN A 108 -40.59 -14.30 33.60
CA GLN A 108 -41.98 -14.41 34.05
C GLN A 108 -41.99 -15.31 35.29
N THR A 109 -41.93 -14.70 36.46
CA THR A 109 -42.21 -15.38 37.71
C THR A 109 -43.72 -15.58 37.81
N SER A 110 -44.15 -16.83 37.65
CA SER A 110 -45.47 -17.32 37.99
C SER A 110 -45.65 -17.25 39.51
N GLY A 111 -46.28 -16.19 39.99
CA GLY A 111 -46.62 -16.01 41.40
C GLY A 111 -47.94 -15.28 41.53
N GLY A 112 -49.04 -16.03 41.59
CA GLY A 112 -50.33 -15.49 41.99
C GLY A 112 -50.26 -14.86 43.39
N LEU A 113 -51.20 -13.94 43.65
CA LEU A 113 -51.53 -13.29 44.95
C LEU A 113 -51.02 -11.85 45.19
N ALA A 114 -50.63 -11.06 44.16
CA ALA A 114 -50.28 -9.65 44.35
C ALA A 114 -51.26 -8.63 43.69
N ALA A 115 -52.46 -9.06 43.29
CA ALA A 115 -53.41 -8.21 42.54
C ALA A 115 -54.75 -8.00 43.28
N MET A 116 -54.73 -7.56 44.55
CA MET A 116 -55.98 -7.24 45.25
C MET A 116 -55.96 -6.02 46.17
N LEU A 117 -55.03 -5.07 45.97
CA LEU A 117 -55.17 -3.79 46.65
C LEU A 117 -54.80 -2.61 45.76
N ALA A 118 -55.86 -2.05 45.17
CA ALA A 118 -56.09 -0.63 44.98
C ALA A 118 -55.13 0.12 44.05
N GLY A 119 -55.67 0.66 42.96
CA GLY A 119 -54.94 1.66 42.20
C GLY A 119 -55.60 2.07 40.90
N ALA A 120 -56.73 2.75 41.03
CA ALA A 120 -57.26 3.82 40.18
C ALA A 120 -56.79 4.01 38.71
N ALA A 121 -57.81 4.34 37.90
CA ALA A 121 -57.78 4.99 36.59
C ALA A 121 -57.42 4.06 35.41
N GLY A 122 -58.30 3.84 34.43
CA GLY A 122 -59.27 4.76 33.87
C GLY A 122 -58.88 5.07 32.42
N VAL A 123 -59.13 4.08 31.56
CA VAL A 123 -59.48 4.14 30.12
C VAL A 123 -59.41 5.53 29.46
N ASN A 124 -58.62 5.67 28.38
CA ASN A 124 -59.22 5.94 27.06
C ASN A 124 -58.27 5.66 25.89
N SER A 125 -58.82 5.01 24.88
CA SER A 125 -58.22 4.60 23.62
C SER A 125 -58.62 5.57 22.51
N SER A 126 -57.68 6.02 21.67
CA SER A 126 -58.03 6.53 20.33
C SER A 126 -56.85 6.53 19.35
N ARG A 127 -56.89 5.52 18.46
CA ARG A 127 -56.58 5.44 17.02
C ARG A 127 -55.31 6.06 16.39
N PRO A 128 -54.80 5.42 15.30
CA PRO A 128 -53.53 5.75 14.65
C PRO A 128 -53.72 6.66 13.42
N GLN A 129 -52.64 7.33 13.00
CA GLN A 129 -52.51 7.88 11.63
C GLN A 129 -51.17 7.47 11.01
N GLN A 130 -51.29 6.75 9.89
CA GLN A 130 -50.27 6.58 8.87
C GLN A 130 -50.15 7.90 8.08
N HIS A 131 -48.93 8.30 7.72
CA HIS A 131 -48.71 9.08 6.50
C HIS A 131 -47.40 8.69 5.82
N HIS A 132 -47.56 8.24 4.57
CA HIS A 132 -46.56 8.07 3.52
C HIS A 132 -45.82 9.38 3.21
N HIS A 133 -44.51 9.30 2.93
CA HIS A 133 -43.98 9.98 1.75
C HIS A 133 -42.81 9.18 1.14
N GLN A 134 -42.91 8.99 -0.17
CA GLN A 134 -42.05 8.23 -1.06
C GLN A 134 -41.62 9.16 -2.21
N GLN A 135 -40.52 8.80 -2.90
CA GLN A 135 -40.16 9.21 -4.28
C GLN A 135 -39.48 10.58 -4.44
N GLN A 136 -38.47 10.82 -5.30
CA GLN A 136 -37.59 10.01 -6.16
C GLN A 136 -36.48 10.90 -6.75
N GLN A 137 -35.34 10.26 -7.07
CA GLN A 137 -34.48 10.36 -8.27
C GLN A 137 -34.14 11.70 -8.97
N GLN A 138 -32.84 11.83 -9.27
CA GLN A 138 -32.21 12.01 -10.60
C GLN A 138 -30.67 11.98 -10.36
N GLY A 139 -29.79 11.26 -11.07
CA GLY A 139 -29.81 10.74 -12.44
C GLY A 139 -28.91 11.62 -13.33
N GLY A 140 -27.75 11.11 -13.76
CA GLY A 140 -26.87 11.72 -14.79
C GLY A 140 -25.38 11.57 -14.45
N ASP A 141 -24.61 10.60 -15.00
CA ASP A 141 -24.15 10.40 -16.40
C ASP A 141 -22.68 10.85 -16.59
N ALA A 142 -22.02 10.24 -17.58
CA ALA A 142 -20.69 10.49 -18.14
C ALA A 142 -19.53 9.58 -17.69
N THR A 143 -19.61 8.30 -18.10
CA THR A 143 -18.51 7.67 -18.83
C THR A 143 -18.05 8.57 -19.98
N MET A 144 -16.82 9.09 -19.93
CA MET A 144 -16.15 9.68 -21.09
C MET A 144 -15.00 8.77 -21.52
N THR A 145 -15.27 8.13 -22.64
CA THR A 145 -14.39 7.38 -23.52
C THR A 145 -13.17 8.20 -23.98
N GLY A 146 -12.07 7.48 -24.15
CA GLY A 146 -10.93 7.67 -25.05
C GLY A 146 -10.77 8.92 -25.92
N ASN A 147 -9.52 9.38 -25.96
CA ASN A 147 -8.74 9.73 -27.15
C ASN A 147 -7.26 9.74 -26.69
N GLY A 148 -6.25 9.27 -27.42
CA GLY A 148 -6.13 9.11 -28.86
C GLY A 148 -4.87 9.88 -29.29
N LEU A 149 -3.96 9.17 -29.97
CA LEU A 149 -2.65 9.54 -30.54
C LEU A 149 -1.42 9.29 -29.64
#